data_AF-A0A9X1MAJ9-F1
#
_entry.id   AF-A0A9X1MAJ9-F1
#
_cell.length_a   1.000
_cell.length_b   1.000
_cell.length_c   1.000
_cell.angle_alpha   90.00
_cell.angle_beta   90.00
_cell.angle_gamma   90.00
#
_symmetry.space_group_name_H-M   'P 1'
#
loop_
_entity.id
_entity.type
_entity.pdbx_description
1 polymer ?
#
loop_
_entity_poly.entity_id
_entity_poly.type
_entity_poly.pdbx_seq_one_letter_code
_entity_poly.pdbx_strand_id
1 'polypeptide(L)'
;MTNGHHSDLPASSATDAQDASETYQRFLTDLFGAIAYGELSAFERMSSDARFSPTLHDRATLGRLAVHEYAHFEVICTRLTAMGVDPEEAMRPFQASVDAFHDRTRPADWYESLMKFYVTDAISDDFYQAVASWLDAETNSLIQGLKATEQPGEILQGRLKVALADDPRLASRLALWGRRLVGEALTQAQRVVVERAFPGSLLEGQGREAVDAEIKALIAQLTRNHSKRMSLLGLTA
;
A
#
# COMPACT_ATOMS: atom_id res chain seq x y z
N MET A 1 -59.54 34.73 4.91
CA MET A 1 -58.14 34.74 5.39
C MET A 1 -57.69 33.30 5.51
N THR A 2 -57.01 32.77 4.49
CA THR A 2 -56.39 31.44 4.49
C THR A 2 -55.00 31.60 3.89
N ASN A 3 -54.00 31.75 4.74
CA ASN A 3 -52.59 31.84 4.32
C ASN A 3 -52.10 30.44 3.97
N GLY A 4 -51.76 30.22 2.70
CA GLY A 4 -50.97 29.08 2.27
C GLY A 4 -49.51 29.27 2.68
N HIS A 5 -48.99 28.36 3.49
CA HIS A 5 -47.55 28.19 3.70
C HIS A 5 -47.00 27.38 2.53
N HIS A 6 -46.38 28.07 1.56
CA HIS A 6 -45.38 27.46 0.69
C HIS A 6 -44.11 27.34 1.54
N SER A 7 -43.88 26.17 2.11
CA SER A 7 -42.58 25.81 2.68
C SER A 7 -41.77 25.12 1.58
N ASP A 8 -40.88 25.88 0.95
CA ASP A 8 -39.85 25.38 0.06
C ASP A 8 -38.99 24.35 0.79
N LEU A 9 -38.92 23.14 0.24
CA LEU A 9 -37.91 22.14 0.62
C LEU A 9 -36.56 22.61 0.03
N PRO A 10 -35.46 22.59 0.81
CA PRO A 10 -34.19 23.15 0.36
C PRO A 10 -33.57 22.31 -0.75
N ALA A 11 -32.99 22.98 -1.74
CA ALA A 11 -32.27 22.44 -2.89
C ALA A 11 -30.91 21.77 -2.54
N SER A 12 -30.79 21.14 -1.37
CA SER A 12 -29.53 20.62 -0.81
C SER A 12 -29.00 19.36 -1.51
N SER A 13 -29.86 18.54 -2.13
CA SER A 13 -29.49 17.15 -2.47
C SER A 13 -28.58 16.97 -3.70
N ALA A 14 -28.57 17.91 -4.65
CA ALA A 14 -27.79 17.75 -5.89
C ALA A 14 -26.33 18.21 -5.73
N THR A 15 -26.11 19.30 -4.98
CA THR A 15 -24.78 19.83 -4.69
C THR A 15 -24.01 18.89 -3.77
N ASP A 16 -24.65 18.37 -2.72
CA ASP A 16 -24.04 17.44 -1.77
C ASP A 16 -23.59 16.13 -2.46
N ALA A 17 -24.40 15.61 -3.40
CA ALA A 17 -24.07 14.40 -4.16
C ALA A 17 -22.90 14.61 -5.15
N GLN A 18 -22.79 15.81 -5.73
CA GLN A 18 -21.71 16.16 -6.65
C GLN A 18 -20.39 16.34 -5.90
N ASP A 19 -20.40 17.01 -4.76
CA ASP A 19 -19.23 17.19 -3.88
C ASP A 19 -18.71 15.84 -3.36
N ALA A 20 -19.61 14.92 -3.00
CA ALA A 20 -19.24 13.56 -2.59
C ALA A 20 -18.59 12.78 -3.75
N SER A 21 -19.12 12.89 -4.97
CA SER A 21 -18.55 12.24 -6.16
C SER A 21 -17.15 12.77 -6.50
N GLU A 22 -16.95 14.09 -6.49
CA GLU A 22 -15.62 14.68 -6.74
C GLU A 22 -14.60 14.30 -5.66
N THR A 23 -15.05 14.24 -4.41
CA THR A 23 -14.23 13.79 -3.28
C THR A 23 -13.79 12.35 -3.44
N TYR A 24 -14.71 11.47 -3.83
CA TYR A 24 -14.38 10.07 -4.11
C TYR A 24 -13.42 9.92 -5.30
N GLN A 25 -13.61 10.69 -6.38
CA GLN A 25 -12.70 10.67 -7.53
C GLN A 25 -11.29 11.15 -7.18
N ARG A 26 -11.16 12.19 -6.35
CA ARG A 26 -9.86 12.61 -5.80
C ARG A 26 -9.21 11.52 -4.97
N PHE A 27 -9.97 10.87 -4.09
CA PHE A 27 -9.46 9.74 -3.31
C PHE A 27 -8.96 8.60 -4.20
N LEU A 28 -9.74 8.19 -5.21
CA LEU A 28 -9.31 7.14 -6.13
C LEU A 28 -8.06 7.52 -6.91
N THR A 29 -7.97 8.78 -7.35
CA THR A 29 -6.78 9.31 -8.03
C THR A 29 -5.54 9.21 -7.13
N ASP A 30 -5.66 9.62 -5.87
CA ASP A 30 -4.57 9.56 -4.90
C ASP A 30 -4.20 8.10 -4.55
N LEU A 31 -5.19 7.24 -4.33
CA LEU A 31 -4.98 5.82 -4.05
C LEU A 31 -4.23 5.15 -5.20
N PHE A 32 -4.71 5.30 -6.44
CA PHE A 32 -4.06 4.73 -7.61
C PHE A 32 -2.71 5.35 -7.91
N GLY A 33 -2.52 6.65 -7.68
CA GLY A 33 -1.21 7.30 -7.78
C GLY A 33 -0.19 6.71 -6.80
N ALA A 34 -0.59 6.47 -5.55
CA ALA A 34 0.27 5.86 -4.55
C ALA A 34 0.61 4.40 -4.90
N ILE A 35 -0.38 3.62 -5.35
CA ILE A 35 -0.19 2.23 -5.78
C ILE A 35 0.77 2.19 -6.97
N ALA A 36 0.47 2.92 -8.05
CA ALA A 36 1.28 2.89 -9.27
C ALA A 36 2.75 3.22 -8.99
N TYR A 37 3.04 4.28 -8.23
CA TYR A 37 4.42 4.64 -7.92
C TYR A 37 5.10 3.62 -7.00
N GLY A 38 4.34 3.02 -6.07
CA GLY A 38 4.80 1.94 -5.21
C GLY A 38 5.20 0.68 -6.00
N GLU A 39 4.33 0.21 -6.89
CA GLU A 39 4.54 -0.97 -7.74
C GLU A 39 5.71 -0.74 -8.72
N LEU A 40 5.81 0.44 -9.34
CA LEU A 40 6.95 0.80 -10.20
C LEU A 40 8.26 0.76 -9.40
N SER A 41 8.27 1.36 -8.22
CA SER A 41 9.44 1.35 -7.33
C SER A 41 9.80 -0.06 -6.89
N ALA A 42 8.82 -0.89 -6.56
CA ALA A 42 9.01 -2.29 -6.18
C ALA A 42 9.64 -3.10 -7.31
N PHE A 43 9.16 -2.97 -8.55
CA PHE A 43 9.78 -3.56 -9.74
C PHE A 43 11.26 -3.18 -9.85
N GLU A 44 11.58 -1.88 -9.80
CA GLU A 44 12.96 -1.40 -9.97
C GLU A 44 13.90 -1.94 -8.87
N ARG A 45 13.41 -2.00 -7.63
CA ARG A 45 14.21 -2.53 -6.50
C ARG A 45 14.36 -4.04 -6.59
N MET A 46 13.28 -4.79 -6.81
CA MET A 46 13.32 -6.26 -6.94
C MET A 46 14.21 -6.70 -8.10
N SER A 47 14.07 -6.08 -9.27
CA SER A 47 14.89 -6.40 -10.44
C SER A 47 16.38 -6.12 -10.22
N SER A 48 16.71 -5.01 -9.55
CA SER A 48 18.09 -4.71 -9.16
C SER A 48 18.62 -5.71 -8.13
N ASP A 49 17.86 -6.00 -7.08
CA ASP A 49 18.29 -6.82 -5.95
C ASP A 49 18.42 -8.29 -6.33
N ALA A 50 17.65 -8.76 -7.32
CA ALA A 50 17.75 -10.11 -7.88
C ALA A 50 19.16 -10.48 -8.33
N ARG A 51 20.01 -9.51 -8.72
CA ARG A 51 21.40 -9.78 -9.15
C ARG A 51 22.29 -10.31 -8.04
N PHE A 52 21.92 -10.08 -6.78
CA PHE A 52 22.66 -10.50 -5.59
C PHE A 52 22.19 -11.83 -5.02
N SER A 53 21.24 -12.49 -5.68
CA SER A 53 20.70 -13.78 -5.26
C SER A 53 21.78 -14.85 -5.11
N PRO A 54 21.73 -15.68 -4.05
CA PRO A 54 22.75 -16.69 -3.78
C PRO A 54 22.70 -17.88 -4.75
N THR A 55 21.56 -18.08 -5.42
CA THR A 55 21.38 -19.15 -6.41
C THR A 55 20.72 -18.63 -7.67
N LEU A 56 20.87 -19.38 -8.78
CA LEU A 56 20.17 -19.08 -10.03
C LEU A 56 18.64 -19.20 -9.88
N HIS A 57 18.19 -20.14 -9.04
CA HIS A 57 16.77 -20.29 -8.71
C HIS A 57 16.23 -19.03 -8.03
N ASP A 58 16.92 -18.54 -6.99
CA ASP A 58 16.54 -17.34 -6.26
C ASP A 58 16.53 -16.09 -7.17
N ARG A 59 17.49 -16.00 -8.10
CA ARG A 59 17.53 -14.93 -9.12
C ARG A 59 16.30 -14.93 -10.00
N ALA A 60 15.93 -16.10 -10.53
CA ALA A 60 14.76 -16.24 -11.40
C ALA A 60 13.45 -15.95 -10.63
N THR A 61 13.37 -16.36 -9.37
CA THR A 61 12.20 -16.11 -8.51
C THR A 61 12.00 -14.61 -8.26
N LEU A 62 13.01 -13.87 -7.80
CA LEU A 62 12.85 -12.42 -7.62
C LEU A 62 12.63 -11.68 -8.94
N GLY A 63 13.27 -12.12 -10.02
CA GLY A 63 13.05 -11.55 -11.35
C GLY A 63 11.60 -11.68 -11.81
N ARG A 64 10.97 -12.85 -11.57
CA ARG A 64 9.55 -13.06 -11.90
C ARG A 64 8.63 -12.18 -11.05
N LEU A 65 8.88 -12.08 -9.75
CA LEU A 65 8.10 -11.21 -8.86
C LEU A 65 8.19 -9.75 -9.30
N ALA A 66 9.39 -9.26 -9.65
CA ALA A 66 9.56 -7.91 -10.17
C ALA A 66 8.68 -7.65 -11.39
N VAL A 67 8.64 -8.58 -12.35
CA VAL A 67 7.80 -8.45 -13.55
C VAL A 67 6.31 -8.39 -13.20
N HIS A 68 5.86 -9.08 -12.15
CA HIS A 68 4.47 -8.95 -11.68
C HIS A 68 4.17 -7.55 -11.14
N GLU A 69 5.06 -6.96 -10.33
CA GLU A 69 4.90 -5.58 -9.84
C GLU A 69 4.78 -4.59 -11.02
N TYR A 70 5.59 -4.75 -12.06
CA TYR A 70 5.50 -3.91 -13.26
C TYR A 70 4.15 -4.09 -14.00
N ALA A 71 3.64 -5.32 -14.07
CA ALA A 71 2.34 -5.58 -14.65
C ALA A 71 1.20 -4.91 -13.84
N HIS A 72 1.28 -4.92 -12.51
CA HIS A 72 0.33 -4.19 -11.66
C HIS A 72 0.39 -2.69 -11.92
N PHE A 73 1.59 -2.13 -12.00
CA PHE A 73 1.81 -0.72 -12.36
C PHE A 73 1.10 -0.37 -13.69
N GLU A 74 1.23 -1.19 -14.74
CA GLU A 74 0.58 -0.96 -16.02
C GLU A 74 -0.96 -1.04 -15.94
N VAL A 75 -1.50 -1.98 -15.14
CA VAL A 75 -2.95 -2.09 -14.89
C VAL A 75 -3.48 -0.82 -14.21
N ILE A 76 -2.79 -0.30 -13.20
CA ILE A 76 -3.20 0.92 -12.50
C ILE A 76 -3.08 2.15 -13.40
N CYS A 77 -2.02 2.28 -14.19
CA CYS A 77 -1.88 3.38 -15.17
C CYS A 77 -3.00 3.36 -16.22
N THR A 78 -3.39 2.16 -16.67
CA THR A 78 -4.53 1.98 -17.57
C THR A 78 -5.83 2.46 -16.92
N ARG A 79 -6.05 2.14 -15.64
CA ARG A 79 -7.23 2.61 -14.90
C ARG A 79 -7.23 4.13 -14.72
N LEU A 80 -6.11 4.73 -14.32
CA LEU A 80 -5.98 6.19 -14.21
C LEU A 80 -6.31 6.88 -15.53
N THR A 81 -5.77 6.37 -16.64
CA THR A 81 -6.04 6.89 -17.98
C THR A 81 -7.53 6.77 -18.34
N ALA A 82 -8.16 5.64 -18.02
CA ALA A 82 -9.59 5.41 -18.25
C ALA A 82 -10.49 6.36 -17.43
N MET A 83 -10.00 6.82 -16.27
CA MET A 83 -10.64 7.86 -15.45
C MET A 83 -10.39 9.29 -15.98
N GLY A 84 -9.61 9.45 -17.07
CA GLY A 84 -9.22 10.75 -17.60
C GLY A 84 -8.12 11.44 -16.80
N VAL A 85 -7.38 10.69 -15.99
CA VAL A 85 -6.28 11.18 -15.14
C VAL A 85 -4.95 10.79 -15.76
N ASP A 86 -4.02 11.74 -15.83
CA ASP A 86 -2.64 11.47 -16.23
C ASP A 86 -1.91 10.65 -15.14
N PRO A 87 -1.37 9.46 -15.45
CA PRO A 87 -0.73 8.62 -14.43
C PRO A 87 0.48 9.28 -13.77
N GLU A 88 1.28 10.05 -14.50
CA GLU A 88 2.48 10.69 -13.95
C GLU A 88 2.10 11.79 -12.95
N GLU A 89 1.09 12.61 -13.27
CA GLU A 89 0.56 13.60 -12.35
C GLU A 89 -0.10 12.98 -11.11
N ALA A 90 -0.77 11.84 -11.26
CA ALA A 90 -1.32 11.09 -10.12
C ALA A 90 -0.22 10.54 -9.20
N MET A 91 0.90 10.07 -9.77
CA MET A 91 2.02 9.49 -9.02
C MET A 91 2.93 10.52 -8.36
N ARG A 92 3.17 11.65 -9.03
CA ARG A 92 4.09 12.74 -8.61
C ARG A 92 4.05 13.09 -7.12
N PRO A 93 2.89 13.14 -6.45
CA PRO A 93 2.82 13.49 -5.04
C PRO A 93 3.42 12.49 -4.08
N PHE A 94 3.38 11.20 -4.43
CA PHE A 94 3.81 10.11 -3.57
C PHE A 94 5.29 9.79 -3.74
N GLN A 95 5.89 10.29 -4.83
CA GLN A 95 7.28 10.08 -5.18
C GLN A 95 8.24 10.32 -4.02
N ALA A 96 8.19 11.50 -3.41
CA ALA A 96 9.12 11.86 -2.34
C ALA A 96 9.02 10.95 -1.10
N SER A 97 7.82 10.45 -0.78
CA SER A 97 7.59 9.59 0.38
C SER A 97 8.00 8.14 0.09
N VAL A 98 7.68 7.62 -1.10
CA VAL A 98 8.06 6.26 -1.52
C VAL A 98 9.58 6.17 -1.72
N ASP A 99 10.20 7.15 -2.37
CA ASP A 99 11.66 7.21 -2.53
C ASP A 99 12.36 7.28 -1.17
N ALA A 100 11.85 8.11 -0.26
CA ALA A 100 12.37 8.23 1.10
C ALA A 100 12.30 6.91 1.88
N PHE A 101 11.21 6.14 1.73
CA PHE A 101 11.12 4.79 2.31
C PHE A 101 12.23 3.91 1.75
N HIS A 102 12.38 3.83 0.42
CA HIS A 102 13.39 2.97 -0.20
C HIS A 102 14.82 3.37 0.17
N ASP A 103 15.12 4.67 0.22
CA ASP A 103 16.42 5.20 0.62
C ASP A 103 16.78 4.89 2.07
N ARG A 104 15.80 4.98 2.97
CA ARG A 104 15.98 4.64 4.39
C ARG A 104 15.95 3.14 4.66
N THR A 105 15.59 2.33 3.66
CA THR A 105 15.50 0.87 3.75
C THR A 105 16.35 0.19 2.67
N ARG A 106 17.53 0.74 2.35
CA ARG A 106 18.51 0.08 1.47
C ARG A 106 19.02 -1.21 2.12
N PRO A 107 18.78 -2.39 1.52
CA PRO A 107 19.21 -3.66 2.10
C PRO A 107 20.74 -3.80 2.00
N ALA A 108 21.36 -4.39 3.03
CA ALA A 108 22.80 -4.67 3.04
C ALA A 108 23.17 -5.87 2.17
N ASP A 109 22.24 -6.82 2.00
CA ASP A 109 22.42 -8.02 1.21
C ASP A 109 21.08 -8.53 0.64
N TRP A 110 21.16 -9.65 -0.08
CA TRP A 110 19.98 -10.26 -0.69
C TRP A 110 18.95 -10.74 0.34
N TYR A 111 19.36 -11.20 1.53
CA TYR A 111 18.42 -11.65 2.55
C TYR A 111 17.61 -10.50 3.16
N GLU A 112 18.23 -9.33 3.34
CA GLU A 112 17.51 -8.11 3.70
C GLU A 112 16.59 -7.63 2.57
N SER A 113 16.97 -7.83 1.31
CA SER A 113 16.11 -7.56 0.16
C SER A 113 14.87 -8.47 0.20
N LEU A 114 15.06 -9.78 0.40
CA LEU A 114 13.99 -10.76 0.53
C LEU A 114 13.04 -10.43 1.69
N MET A 115 13.59 -10.06 2.85
CA MET A 115 12.80 -9.62 4.00
C MET A 115 12.03 -8.34 3.71
N LYS A 116 12.64 -7.38 3.01
CA LYS A 116 11.97 -6.14 2.59
C LYS A 116 10.76 -6.44 1.73
N PHE A 117 10.93 -7.25 0.68
CA PHE A 117 9.83 -7.61 -0.21
C PHE A 117 8.72 -8.38 0.51
N TYR A 118 9.06 -9.32 1.39
CA TYR A 118 8.06 -10.03 2.21
C TYR A 118 7.25 -9.08 3.10
N VAL A 119 7.91 -8.09 3.71
CA VAL A 119 7.24 -7.13 4.59
C VAL A 119 6.39 -6.15 3.80
N THR A 120 6.89 -5.62 2.68
CA THR A 120 6.14 -4.64 1.87
C THR A 120 4.94 -5.26 1.19
N ASP A 121 5.09 -6.44 0.57
CA ASP A 121 4.00 -7.22 -0.04
C ASP A 121 2.85 -7.42 0.96
N ALA A 122 3.16 -7.93 2.14
CA ALA A 122 2.15 -8.21 3.14
C ALA A 122 1.52 -6.97 3.79
N ILE A 123 2.25 -5.83 3.88
CA ILE A 123 1.68 -4.57 4.37
C ILE A 123 0.73 -3.97 3.32
N SER A 124 1.10 -4.03 2.03
CA SER A 124 0.24 -3.61 0.92
C SER A 124 -1.06 -4.41 0.90
N ASP A 125 -0.96 -5.75 1.04
CA ASP A 125 -2.13 -6.63 1.12
C ASP A 125 -3.07 -6.29 2.29
N ASP A 126 -2.51 -6.07 3.49
CA ASP A 126 -3.31 -5.68 4.66
C ASP A 126 -3.99 -4.32 4.43
N PHE A 127 -3.28 -3.37 3.80
CA PHE A 127 -3.80 -2.04 3.49
C PHE A 127 -4.95 -2.12 2.48
N TYR A 128 -4.78 -2.86 1.38
CA TYR A 128 -5.82 -3.06 0.37
C TYR A 128 -7.08 -3.72 0.95
N GLN A 129 -6.92 -4.67 1.86
CA GLN A 129 -8.06 -5.26 2.58
C GLN A 129 -8.77 -4.26 3.48
N ALA A 130 -8.02 -3.37 4.15
CA ALA A 130 -8.61 -2.39 5.05
C ALA A 130 -9.38 -1.30 4.32
N VAL A 131 -8.90 -0.86 3.15
CA VAL A 131 -9.59 0.16 2.34
C VAL A 131 -10.70 -0.41 1.48
N ALA A 132 -10.80 -1.74 1.33
CA ALA A 132 -11.77 -2.42 0.48
C ALA A 132 -13.23 -2.01 0.75
N SER A 133 -13.59 -1.75 2.01
CA SER A 133 -14.95 -1.31 2.39
C SER A 133 -15.28 0.10 1.94
N TRP A 134 -14.29 0.91 1.56
CA TRP A 134 -14.47 2.29 1.11
C TRP A 134 -14.57 2.39 -0.42
N LEU A 135 -14.39 1.28 -1.13
CA LEU A 135 -14.32 1.24 -2.58
C LEU A 135 -15.65 0.75 -3.16
N ASP A 136 -16.02 1.33 -4.29
CA ASP A 136 -17.05 0.78 -5.16
C ASP A 136 -16.65 -0.62 -5.68
N ALA A 137 -17.63 -1.39 -6.12
CA ALA A 137 -17.43 -2.78 -6.51
C ALA A 137 -16.46 -2.96 -7.68
N GLU A 138 -16.42 -2.03 -8.63
CA GLU A 138 -15.51 -2.09 -9.78
C GLU A 138 -14.07 -1.87 -9.32
N THR A 139 -13.84 -0.82 -8.53
CA THR A 139 -12.53 -0.49 -7.98
C THR A 139 -12.02 -1.59 -7.04
N ASN A 140 -12.86 -2.13 -6.18
CA ASN A 140 -12.50 -3.24 -5.30
C ASN A 140 -12.14 -4.49 -6.12
N SER A 141 -12.94 -4.83 -7.15
CA SER A 141 -12.64 -5.95 -8.06
C SER A 141 -11.29 -5.77 -8.76
N LEU A 142 -10.96 -4.55 -9.18
CA LEU A 142 -9.66 -4.25 -9.79
C LEU A 142 -8.51 -4.48 -8.81
N ILE A 143 -8.59 -3.93 -7.59
CA ILE A 143 -7.53 -4.10 -6.57
C ILE A 143 -7.38 -5.57 -6.17
N GLN A 144 -8.48 -6.31 -5.99
CA GLN A 144 -8.40 -7.75 -5.72
C GLN A 144 -7.83 -8.53 -6.92
N GLY A 145 -8.09 -8.06 -8.14
CA GLY A 145 -7.54 -8.63 -9.37
C GLY A 145 -6.03 -8.43 -9.54
N LEU A 146 -5.41 -7.49 -8.81
CA LEU A 146 -3.95 -7.34 -8.75
C LEU A 146 -3.28 -8.46 -7.95
N LYS A 147 -4.02 -9.31 -7.24
CA LYS A 147 -3.39 -10.45 -6.55
C LYS A 147 -2.79 -11.41 -7.57
N ALA A 148 -1.47 -11.58 -7.49
CA ALA A 148 -0.75 -12.50 -8.36
C ALA A 148 -1.28 -13.93 -8.23
N THR A 149 -1.28 -14.67 -9.35
CA THR A 149 -1.68 -16.09 -9.38
C THR A 149 -0.76 -16.96 -8.51
N GLU A 150 0.53 -16.59 -8.45
CA GLU A 150 1.48 -17.09 -7.46
C GLU A 150 1.50 -16.14 -6.27
N GLN A 151 1.29 -16.62 -5.04
CA GLN A 151 1.29 -15.78 -3.84
C GLN A 151 2.72 -15.36 -3.47
N PRO A 152 3.14 -14.11 -3.71
CA PRO A 152 4.52 -13.68 -3.46
C PRO A 152 4.90 -13.85 -1.99
N GLY A 153 4.02 -13.47 -1.08
CA GLY A 153 4.19 -13.65 0.36
C GLY A 153 4.51 -15.09 0.78
N GLU A 154 3.86 -16.11 0.21
CA GLU A 154 4.14 -17.51 0.53
C GLU A 154 5.53 -17.95 0.04
N ILE A 155 5.89 -17.55 -1.18
CA ILE A 155 7.20 -17.84 -1.79
C ILE A 155 8.32 -17.19 -0.97
N LEU A 156 8.18 -15.90 -0.67
CA LEU A 156 9.16 -15.11 0.08
C LEU A 156 9.29 -15.64 1.52
N GLN A 157 8.17 -15.95 2.18
CA GLN A 157 8.17 -16.53 3.53
C GLN A 157 8.85 -17.90 3.55
N GLY A 158 8.52 -18.78 2.60
CA GLY A 158 9.13 -20.10 2.49
C GLY A 158 10.65 -20.01 2.36
N ARG A 159 11.13 -19.09 1.52
CA ARG A 159 12.56 -18.89 1.32
C ARG A 159 13.27 -18.27 2.53
N LEU A 160 12.63 -17.33 3.22
CA LEU A 160 13.12 -16.77 4.48
C LEU A 160 13.25 -17.84 5.57
N LYS A 161 12.27 -18.74 5.69
CA LYS A 161 12.33 -19.85 6.66
C LYS A 161 13.53 -20.76 6.42
N VAL A 162 13.82 -21.09 5.16
CA VAL A 162 15.02 -21.87 4.81
C VAL A 162 16.29 -21.12 5.22
N ALA A 163 16.42 -19.85 4.82
CA ALA A 163 17.61 -19.06 5.14
C ALA A 163 17.84 -18.89 6.66
N LEU A 164 16.77 -18.71 7.43
CA LEU A 164 16.82 -18.55 8.89
C LEU A 164 17.14 -19.86 9.62
N ALA A 165 16.78 -21.01 9.06
CA ALA A 165 17.15 -22.31 9.61
C ALA A 165 18.66 -22.59 9.46
N ASP A 166 19.27 -22.08 8.39
CA ASP A 166 20.67 -22.34 8.06
C ASP A 166 21.67 -21.43 8.82
N ASP A 167 21.27 -20.20 9.20
CA ASP A 167 22.15 -19.23 9.87
C ASP A 167 21.48 -18.54 11.08
N PRO A 168 21.82 -18.94 12.33
CA PRO A 168 21.31 -18.29 13.53
C PRO A 168 21.66 -16.80 13.66
N ARG A 169 22.74 -16.33 13.04
CA ARG A 169 23.13 -14.91 13.07
C ARG A 169 22.22 -14.06 12.18
N LEU A 170 21.69 -14.66 11.12
CA LEU A 170 20.74 -14.01 10.21
C LEU A 170 19.46 -13.59 10.94
N ALA A 171 18.97 -14.41 11.87
CA ALA A 171 17.74 -14.14 12.61
C ALA A 171 17.77 -12.82 13.39
N SER A 172 18.83 -12.58 14.17
CA SER A 172 18.95 -11.33 14.96
C SER A 172 19.01 -10.09 14.05
N ARG A 173 19.76 -10.19 12.94
CA ARG A 173 19.88 -9.11 11.95
C ARG A 173 18.55 -8.84 11.25
N LEU A 174 17.86 -9.87 10.76
CA LEU A 174 16.58 -9.71 10.06
C LEU A 174 15.45 -9.27 11.00
N ALA A 175 15.52 -9.59 12.30
CA ALA A 175 14.59 -9.05 13.29
C ALA A 175 14.75 -7.52 13.45
N LEU A 176 15.99 -7.03 13.55
CA LEU A 176 16.25 -5.58 13.59
C LEU A 176 15.83 -4.90 12.27
N TRP A 177 16.10 -5.56 11.16
CA TRP A 177 15.70 -5.08 9.84
C TRP A 177 14.17 -4.99 9.70
N GLY A 178 13.43 -6.01 10.13
CA GLY A 178 11.97 -6.03 10.15
C GLY A 178 11.37 -4.84 10.92
N ARG A 179 11.90 -4.57 12.12
CA ARG A 179 11.50 -3.39 12.93
C ARG A 179 11.78 -2.06 12.23
N ARG A 180 12.92 -1.94 11.55
CA ARG A 180 13.27 -0.75 10.77
C ARG A 180 12.32 -0.58 9.58
N LEU A 181 12.02 -1.65 8.85
CA LEU A 181 11.10 -1.62 7.71
C LEU A 181 9.71 -1.11 8.11
N VAL A 182 9.12 -1.67 9.18
CA VAL A 182 7.79 -1.22 9.62
C VAL A 182 7.84 0.22 10.14
N GLY A 183 8.88 0.61 10.89
CA GLY A 183 9.03 1.98 11.39
C GLY A 183 9.11 3.03 10.28
N GLU A 184 9.91 2.75 9.24
CA GLU A 184 10.02 3.64 8.08
C GLU A 184 8.74 3.67 7.24
N ALA A 185 8.09 2.52 7.03
CA ALA A 185 6.81 2.46 6.32
C ALA A 185 5.73 3.29 7.02
N LEU A 186 5.62 3.16 8.35
CA LEU A 186 4.67 3.95 9.16
C LEU A 186 4.99 5.45 9.12
N THR A 187 6.28 5.82 9.14
CA THR A 187 6.71 7.22 9.04
C THR A 187 6.27 7.84 7.72
N GLN A 188 6.48 7.15 6.60
CA GLN A 188 6.05 7.66 5.29
C GLN A 188 4.53 7.64 5.13
N ALA A 189 3.83 6.63 5.65
CA ALA A 189 2.37 6.58 5.62
C ALA A 189 1.75 7.77 6.37
N GLN A 190 2.28 8.11 7.56
CA GLN A 190 1.84 9.31 8.30
C GLN A 190 2.08 10.59 7.52
N ARG A 191 3.24 10.70 6.85
CA ARG A 191 3.56 11.86 6.01
C ARG A 191 2.57 12.04 4.87
N VAL A 192 2.27 10.96 4.14
CA VAL A 192 1.27 10.96 3.06
C VAL A 192 -0.11 11.38 3.59
N VAL A 193 -0.54 10.82 4.72
CA VAL A 193 -1.81 11.19 5.35
C VAL A 193 -1.89 12.69 5.69
N VAL A 194 -0.81 13.26 6.24
CA VAL A 194 -0.74 14.68 6.61
C VAL A 194 -0.74 15.58 5.37
N GLU A 195 0.01 15.21 4.32
CA GLU A 195 0.18 16.02 3.11
C GLU A 195 -1.02 15.94 2.16
N ARG A 196 -1.74 14.81 2.12
CA ARG A 196 -2.83 14.55 1.16
C ARG A 196 -4.23 14.55 1.76
N ALA A 197 -4.35 14.55 3.09
CA ALA A 197 -5.62 14.42 3.79
C ALA A 197 -6.46 13.25 3.22
N PHE A 198 -5.90 12.02 3.32
CA PHE A 198 -6.61 10.77 3.06
C PHE A 198 -8.04 10.85 3.62
N PRO A 199 -9.06 10.39 2.89
CA PRO A 199 -10.37 11.02 2.84
C PRO A 199 -11.12 10.86 4.15
N GLY A 200 -10.82 11.79 5.05
CA GLY A 200 -11.73 12.12 6.14
C GLY A 200 -13.05 12.67 5.65
N SER A 201 -13.10 13.08 4.38
CA SER A 201 -14.25 13.59 3.67
C SER A 201 -15.14 12.49 3.07
N LEU A 202 -14.72 11.23 3.01
CA LEU A 202 -15.61 10.10 2.65
C LEU A 202 -16.43 9.60 3.86
N LEU A 203 -16.07 10.03 5.07
CA LEU A 203 -16.82 9.79 6.30
C LEU A 203 -17.72 11.01 6.55
N GLU A 204 -18.84 11.08 5.82
CA GLU A 204 -19.82 12.17 5.97
C GLU A 204 -20.12 12.47 7.45
N GLY A 205 -19.88 13.72 7.86
CA GLY A 205 -20.23 14.24 9.19
C GLY A 205 -19.27 13.89 10.34
N GLN A 206 -18.21 13.13 10.11
CA GLN A 206 -17.21 12.88 11.15
C GLN A 206 -16.09 13.93 11.10
N GLY A 207 -15.92 14.67 12.19
CA GLY A 207 -14.85 15.67 12.30
C GLY A 207 -13.46 15.06 12.11
N ARG A 208 -12.46 15.90 11.85
CA ARG A 208 -11.03 15.52 11.68
C ARG A 208 -10.53 14.48 12.69
N GLU A 209 -11.02 14.54 13.93
CA GLU A 209 -10.68 13.61 15.00
C GLU A 209 -11.03 12.14 14.71
N ALA A 210 -12.15 11.87 14.05
CA ALA A 210 -12.59 10.52 13.76
C ALA A 210 -11.77 9.88 12.64
N VAL A 211 -11.45 10.66 11.62
CA VAL A 211 -10.53 10.32 10.53
C VAL A 211 -9.16 9.94 11.09
N ASP A 212 -8.64 10.79 11.99
CA ASP A 212 -7.37 10.52 12.65
C ASP A 212 -7.45 9.25 13.53
N ALA A 213 -8.63 8.93 14.09
CA ALA A 213 -8.84 7.70 14.86
C ALA A 213 -8.87 6.44 13.96
N GLU A 214 -9.51 6.49 12.79
CA GLU A 214 -9.51 5.40 11.82
C GLU A 214 -8.09 5.12 11.28
N ILE A 215 -7.35 6.16 10.93
CA ILE A 215 -5.97 6.04 10.46
C ILE A 215 -5.09 5.42 11.56
N LYS A 216 -5.25 5.86 12.83
CA LYS A 216 -4.56 5.24 13.97
C LYS A 216 -4.94 3.77 14.13
N ALA A 217 -6.21 3.42 13.96
CA ALA A 217 -6.68 2.04 14.05
C ALA A 217 -6.08 1.15 12.94
N LEU A 218 -6.03 1.66 11.70
CA LEU A 218 -5.40 1.02 10.56
C LEU A 218 -3.90 0.80 10.82
N ILE A 219 -3.16 1.84 11.20
CA ILE A 219 -1.73 1.74 11.54
C ILE A 219 -1.48 0.69 12.63
N ALA A 220 -2.31 0.69 13.68
CA ALA A 220 -2.20 -0.30 14.75
C ALA A 220 -2.48 -1.72 14.26
N GLN A 221 -3.44 -1.91 13.34
CA GLN A 221 -3.72 -3.19 12.71
C GLN A 221 -2.55 -3.69 11.85
N LEU A 222 -2.01 -2.83 10.97
CA LEU A 222 -0.83 -3.14 10.14
C LEU A 222 0.36 -3.56 11.01
N THR A 223 0.59 -2.83 12.11
CA THR A 223 1.68 -3.14 13.07
C THR A 223 1.48 -4.50 13.72
N ARG A 224 0.26 -4.81 14.20
CA ARG A 224 -0.05 -6.13 14.80
C ARG A 224 0.13 -7.26 13.80
N ASN A 225 -0.30 -7.08 12.56
CA ASN A 225 -0.17 -8.08 11.51
C ASN A 225 1.31 -8.30 11.14
N HIS A 226 2.11 -7.23 11.08
CA HIS A 226 3.57 -7.33 10.92
C HIS A 226 4.21 -8.14 12.07
N SER A 227 3.89 -7.85 13.33
CA SER A 227 4.43 -8.60 14.48
C SER A 227 4.07 -10.09 14.44
N LYS A 228 2.85 -10.44 13.99
CA LYS A 228 2.45 -11.83 13.75
C LYS A 228 3.31 -12.48 12.66
N ARG A 229 3.53 -11.79 11.54
CA ARG A 229 4.36 -12.29 10.44
C ARG A 229 5.82 -12.51 10.83
N MET A 230 6.39 -11.64 11.66
CA MET A 230 7.74 -11.82 12.19
C MET A 230 7.80 -13.02 13.14
N SER A 231 6.79 -13.18 14.01
CA SER A 231 6.65 -14.38 14.85
C SER A 231 6.58 -15.68 14.04
N LEU A 232 5.89 -15.69 12.89
CA LEU A 232 5.82 -16.85 11.97
C LEU A 232 7.17 -17.22 11.34
N LEU A 233 8.13 -16.30 11.34
CA LEU A 233 9.53 -16.54 10.94
C LEU A 233 10.43 -16.87 12.14
N GLY A 234 9.90 -16.97 13.36
CA GLY A 234 10.68 -17.15 14.57
C GLY A 234 11.46 -15.89 14.99
N LEU A 235 11.04 -14.72 14.53
CA LEU A 235 11.68 -13.44 14.80
C LEU A 235 10.89 -12.60 15.81
N THR A 236 11.58 -11.76 16.55
CA THR A 236 10.97 -10.76 17.42
C THR A 236 10.80 -9.43 16.67
N ALA A 237 9.63 -8.82 16.80
CA ALA A 237 9.29 -7.52 16.22
C ALA A 237 8.85 -6.55 17.31
#